data_AF-A0A087VM40-F1
#
_entry.id   AF-A0A087VM40-F1
#
_cell.length_a   1.000
_cell.length_b   1.000
_cell.length_c   1.000
_cell.angle_alpha   90.00
_cell.angle_beta   90.00
_cell.angle_gamma   90.00
#
_symmetry.space_group_name_H-M   'P 1'
#
loop_
_entity.id
_entity.type
_entity.pdbx_description
1 polymer ?
#
loop_
_entity_poly.entity_id
_entity_poly.type
_entity_poly.pdbx_seq_one_letter_code
_entity_poly.pdbx_strand_id
1 'polypeptide(L)'
;MKDGILRVWDINREKIIQSAATDSQICSLLWLPKTSELMTGQGLPGNQMKIWKYPILTNSSELHGKYFSHKGRVLHTALSPDHSRLFSVAADGIACLWKCHESGEN
;
A
#
# COMPACT_ATOMS: atom_id res chain seq x y z
N MET A 1 -1.79 3.29 -20.02
CA MET A 1 -2.80 3.61 -18.98
C MET A 1 -2.07 4.34 -17.86
N LYS A 2 -2.42 5.59 -17.52
CA LYS A 2 -1.83 6.32 -16.38
C LYS A 2 -2.91 7.07 -15.62
N ASP A 3 -2.98 6.81 -14.32
CA ASP A 3 -2.96 7.93 -13.39
C ASP A 3 -1.85 7.68 -12.37
N GLY A 4 -1.92 6.63 -11.55
CA GLY A 4 -0.79 6.22 -10.69
C GLY A 4 -0.34 7.30 -9.68
N ILE A 5 -1.20 8.28 -9.43
CA ILE A 5 -1.05 9.29 -8.41
C ILE A 5 -1.95 8.91 -7.22
N LEU A 6 -1.35 8.79 -6.05
CA LEU A 6 -2.08 8.71 -4.79
C LEU A 6 -2.53 10.13 -4.43
N ARG A 7 -3.83 10.33 -4.19
CA ARG A 7 -4.39 11.63 -3.81
C ARG A 7 -5.20 11.50 -2.52
N VAL A 8 -5.04 12.47 -1.63
CA VAL A 8 -5.88 12.63 -0.44
C VAL A 8 -6.73 13.88 -0.63
N TRP A 9 -8.03 13.70 -0.42
CA TRP A 9 -9.04 14.74 -0.60
C TRP A 9 -9.63 15.14 0.74
N ASP A 10 -9.78 16.45 0.95
CA ASP A 10 -10.72 16.97 1.93
C ASP A 10 -12.07 17.14 1.21
N ILE A 11 -12.98 16.20 1.45
CA ILE A 11 -14.28 16.15 0.77
C ILE A 11 -15.14 17.36 1.13
N ASN A 12 -15.06 17.84 2.37
CA ASN A 12 -15.86 19.00 2.82
C ASN A 12 -15.40 20.30 2.17
N ARG A 13 -14.14 20.36 1.74
CA ARG A 13 -13.54 21.51 1.05
C ARG A 13 -13.36 21.28 -0.45
N GLU A 14 -13.80 20.14 -0.96
CA GLU A 14 -13.72 19.74 -2.36
C GLU A 14 -12.34 19.93 -2.98
N LYS A 15 -11.27 19.68 -2.21
CA LYS A 15 -9.90 19.92 -2.65
C LYS A 15 -8.96 18.77 -2.34
N ILE A 16 -7.99 18.57 -3.23
CA ILE A 16 -6.83 17.72 -2.97
C ILE A 16 -5.96 18.43 -1.92
N ILE A 17 -5.69 17.75 -0.80
CA ILE A 17 -4.81 18.27 0.25
C ILE A 17 -3.41 17.70 0.18
N GLN A 18 -3.25 16.56 -0.49
CA GLN A 18 -1.94 15.97 -0.73
C GLN A 18 -1.97 15.03 -1.94
N SER A 19 -0.84 14.92 -2.65
CA SER A 19 -0.68 13.93 -3.70
C SER A 19 0.76 13.45 -3.84
N ALA A 20 0.94 12.19 -4.21
CA ALA A 20 2.25 11.61 -4.50
C ALA A 20 2.20 10.73 -5.76
N ALA A 21 3.22 10.83 -6.59
CA ALA A 21 3.42 9.91 -7.69
C ALA A 21 3.84 8.54 -7.15
N THR A 22 3.19 7.48 -7.64
CA THR A 22 3.51 6.11 -7.22
C THR A 22 4.26 5.32 -8.28
N ASP A 23 4.34 5.88 -9.49
CA ASP A 23 4.92 5.32 -10.72
C ASP A 23 4.39 3.94 -11.10
N SER A 24 3.23 3.56 -10.55
CA SER A 24 2.53 2.30 -10.83
C SER A 24 1.02 2.48 -10.76
N GLN A 25 0.29 1.51 -11.30
CA GLN A 25 -1.16 1.46 -11.16
C GLN A 25 -1.52 1.08 -9.71
N ILE A 26 -2.37 1.90 -9.08
CA ILE A 26 -2.90 1.63 -7.75
C ILE A 26 -4.14 0.75 -7.91
N CYS A 27 -4.12 -0.43 -7.32
CA CYS A 27 -5.17 -1.44 -7.43
C CYS A 27 -5.95 -1.61 -6.11
N SER A 28 -5.33 -1.28 -4.98
CA SER A 28 -5.96 -1.28 -3.66
C SER A 28 -5.33 -0.20 -2.77
N LEU A 29 -6.09 0.26 -1.78
CA LEU A 29 -5.67 1.27 -0.79
C LEU A 29 -6.22 0.87 0.58
N LEU A 30 -5.44 1.02 1.63
CA LEU A 30 -5.87 0.83 3.01
C LEU A 30 -5.06 1.66 4.01
N TRP A 31 -5.70 2.01 5.11
CA TRP A 31 -5.03 2.62 6.26
C TRP A 31 -4.32 1.56 7.08
N LEU A 32 -3.17 1.93 7.65
CA LEU A 32 -2.45 1.20 8.68
C LEU A 32 -2.62 1.97 10.00
N PRO A 33 -3.64 1.65 10.82
CA PRO A 33 -4.02 2.50 11.96
C PRO A 33 -2.95 2.56 13.05
N LYS A 34 -2.17 1.49 13.22
CA LYS A 34 -1.10 1.41 14.23
C LYS A 34 0.05 2.39 13.97
N THR A 35 0.35 2.69 12.71
CA THR A 35 1.47 3.56 12.33
C THR A 35 1.03 4.89 11.73
N SER A 36 -0.28 5.11 11.57
CA SER A 36 -0.85 6.27 10.86
C SER A 36 -0.30 6.41 9.44
N GLU A 37 -0.11 5.28 8.75
CA GLU A 37 0.38 5.21 7.37
C GLU A 37 -0.71 4.73 6.41
N LEU A 38 -0.48 4.92 5.12
CA LEU A 38 -1.31 4.38 4.03
C LEU A 38 -0.54 3.28 3.31
N MET A 39 -1.23 2.24 2.87
CA MET A 39 -0.66 1.20 2.02
C MET A 39 -1.39 1.16 0.67
N THR A 40 -0.63 1.08 -0.41
CA THR A 40 -1.15 0.93 -1.78
C THR A 40 -0.71 -0.40 -2.39
N GLY A 41 -1.63 -1.20 -2.91
CA GLY A 41 -1.33 -2.39 -3.69
C GLY A 41 -1.13 -2.01 -5.15
N GLN A 42 -0.04 -2.45 -5.77
CA GLN A 42 0.39 -1.95 -7.07
C GLN A 42 0.49 -3.03 -8.14
N GLY A 43 0.46 -2.57 -9.40
CA GLY A 43 0.71 -3.38 -10.58
C GLY A 43 2.12 -3.20 -11.13
N LEU A 44 2.26 -3.26 -12.46
CA LEU A 44 3.54 -3.08 -13.14
C LEU A 44 4.19 -1.71 -12.82
N PRO A 45 5.53 -1.61 -12.79
CA PRO A 45 6.47 -2.70 -13.04
C PRO A 45 6.75 -3.59 -11.82
N GLY A 46 6.39 -3.16 -10.62
CA GLY A 46 6.85 -3.76 -9.37
C GLY A 46 5.98 -4.89 -8.79
N ASN A 47 4.67 -4.86 -9.08
CA ASN A 47 3.67 -5.78 -8.53
C ASN A 47 3.70 -5.87 -6.99
N GLN A 48 4.04 -4.77 -6.33
CA GLN A 48 4.36 -4.72 -4.91
C GLN A 48 3.31 -3.96 -4.10
N MET A 49 3.41 -4.01 -2.78
CA MET A 49 2.70 -3.07 -1.90
C MET A 49 3.70 -2.00 -1.41
N LYS A 50 3.28 -0.73 -1.42
CA LYS A 50 4.05 0.40 -0.89
C LYS A 50 3.36 1.01 0.32
N ILE A 51 4.14 1.41 1.33
CA ILE A 51 3.67 2.11 2.52
C ILE A 51 4.10 3.58 2.43
N TRP A 52 3.18 4.48 2.79
CA TRP A 52 3.30 5.91 2.68
C TRP A 52 3.07 6.57 4.04
N LYS A 53 4.02 7.39 4.49
CA LYS A 53 3.83 8.20 5.71
C LYS A 53 2.77 9.25 5.45
N TYR A 54 1.70 9.24 6.22
CA TYR A 54 0.72 10.33 6.22
C TYR A 54 1.10 11.35 7.31
N PRO A 55 0.98 12.68 7.10
CA PRO A 55 0.33 13.37 5.98
C PRO A 55 1.22 13.72 4.78
N ILE A 56 2.51 13.42 4.81
CA ILE A 56 3.47 13.93 3.81
C ILE A 56 3.43 13.12 2.49
N LEU A 57 2.89 11.90 2.52
CA LEU A 57 2.90 10.90 1.45
C LEU A 57 4.31 10.61 0.90
N THR A 58 5.28 10.50 1.80
CA THR A 58 6.59 9.95 1.48
C THR A 58 6.56 8.43 1.57
N ASN A 59 7.15 7.74 0.60
CA ASN A 59 7.31 6.29 0.65
C ASN A 59 8.22 5.94 1.85
N SER A 60 7.69 5.22 2.85
CA SER A 60 8.45 4.79 4.02
C SER A 60 9.09 3.43 3.83
N SER A 61 8.40 2.54 3.15
CA SER A 61 8.83 1.17 2.96
C SER A 61 8.03 0.49 1.84
N GLU A 62 8.65 -0.56 1.30
CA GLU A 62 8.01 -1.44 0.33
C GLU A 62 7.88 -2.80 0.98
N LEU A 63 6.65 -3.34 1.01
CA LEU A 63 6.40 -4.69 1.47
C LEU A 63 6.79 -5.64 0.34
N HIS A 64 8.06 -6.04 0.34
CA HIS A 64 8.56 -7.18 -0.39
C HIS A 64 9.09 -8.21 0.62
N GLY A 65 8.82 -9.48 0.39
CA GLY A 65 9.45 -10.54 1.17
C GLY A 65 10.91 -10.63 0.75
N LYS A 66 11.82 -10.89 1.69
CA LYS A 66 13.24 -11.17 1.38
C LYS A 66 13.41 -12.22 0.26
N TYR A 67 12.43 -13.12 0.12
CA TYR A 67 12.42 -14.19 -0.87
C TYR A 67 11.14 -14.23 -1.73
N PHE A 68 10.25 -13.23 -1.63
CA PHE A 68 8.97 -13.27 -2.34
C PHE A 68 8.48 -11.88 -2.74
N SER A 69 8.19 -11.73 -4.03
CA SER A 69 7.37 -10.65 -4.58
C SER A 69 6.31 -11.28 -5.48
N HIS A 70 5.13 -10.66 -5.56
CA HIS A 70 4.11 -11.11 -6.49
C HIS A 70 4.64 -11.00 -7.93
N LYS A 71 4.39 -12.03 -8.73
CA LYS A 71 4.76 -12.07 -10.16
C LYS A 71 3.67 -11.51 -11.06
N GLY A 72 2.51 -11.19 -10.50
CA GLY A 72 1.39 -10.54 -11.16
C GLY A 72 0.91 -9.35 -10.36
N ARG A 73 0.17 -8.44 -11.00
CA ARG A 73 -0.37 -7.25 -10.34
C ARG A 73 -1.15 -7.62 -9.07
N VAL A 74 -0.98 -6.84 -8.01
CA VAL A 74 -1.83 -6.95 -6.83
C VAL A 74 -3.26 -6.60 -7.24
N LEU A 75 -4.21 -7.44 -6.83
CA LEU A 75 -5.63 -7.27 -7.14
C LEU A 75 -6.40 -6.72 -5.95
N HIS A 76 -6.05 -7.17 -4.74
CA HIS A 76 -6.70 -6.73 -3.52
C HIS A 76 -5.80 -6.93 -2.31
N THR A 77 -6.06 -6.15 -1.26
CA THR A 77 -5.39 -6.26 0.03
C THR A 77 -6.36 -6.01 1.16
N ALA A 78 -6.18 -6.71 2.28
CA ALA A 78 -7.01 -6.60 3.46
C ALA A 78 -6.15 -6.59 4.74
N LEU A 79 -6.63 -5.93 5.79
CA LEU A 79 -5.98 -5.93 7.09
C LEU A 79 -6.72 -6.91 8.03
N SER A 80 -5.98 -7.65 8.84
CA SER A 80 -6.59 -8.49 9.87
C SER A 80 -7.33 -7.63 10.92
N PRO A 81 -8.36 -8.16 11.61
CA PRO A 81 -9.13 -7.38 12.58
C PRO A 81 -8.30 -6.79 13.74
N ASP A 82 -7.20 -7.44 14.10
CA ASP A 82 -6.25 -7.00 15.13
C ASP A 82 -5.15 -6.05 14.59
N HIS A 83 -5.21 -5.72 13.29
CA HIS A 83 -4.26 -4.87 12.58
C HIS A 83 -2.80 -5.37 12.60
N SER A 84 -2.56 -6.65 12.92
CA SER A 84 -1.22 -7.22 13.01
C SER A 84 -0.72 -7.82 11.71
N ARG A 85 -1.63 -8.11 10.76
CA ARG A 85 -1.31 -8.78 9.50
C ARG A 85 -2.02 -8.14 8.32
N LEU A 86 -1.32 -8.16 7.20
CA LEU A 86 -1.88 -7.80 5.90
C LEU A 86 -2.06 -9.06 5.06
N PHE A 87 -3.16 -9.14 4.33
CA PHE A 87 -3.40 -10.13 3.30
C PHE A 87 -3.28 -9.46 1.93
N SER A 88 -2.61 -10.10 0.97
CA SER A 88 -2.60 -9.68 -0.43
C SER A 88 -2.97 -10.85 -1.34
N VAL A 89 -3.64 -10.55 -2.44
CA VAL A 89 -3.89 -11.49 -3.55
C VAL A 89 -3.52 -10.84 -4.86
N ALA A 90 -2.92 -11.60 -5.76
CA ALA A 90 -2.42 -11.09 -7.03
C ALA A 90 -2.79 -11.99 -8.22
N ALA A 91 -2.57 -11.46 -9.43
CA ALA A 91 -2.85 -12.13 -10.68
C ALA A 91 -1.95 -13.34 -10.98
N ASP A 92 -0.93 -13.60 -10.15
CA ASP A 92 -0.11 -14.81 -10.21
C ASP A 92 -0.77 -16.03 -9.54
N GLY A 93 -1.98 -15.88 -9.00
CA GLY A 93 -2.71 -16.93 -8.30
C GLY A 93 -2.23 -17.16 -6.87
N ILE A 94 -1.35 -16.30 -6.34
CA ILE A 94 -0.80 -16.44 -4.99
C ILE A 94 -1.46 -15.45 -4.04
N ALA A 95 -1.79 -15.95 -2.86
CA ALA A 95 -2.17 -15.17 -1.70
C ALA A 95 -1.02 -15.13 -0.69
N CYS A 96 -0.75 -13.97 -0.12
CA CYS A 96 0.31 -13.79 0.88
C CYS A 96 -0.20 -13.14 2.15
N LEU A 97 0.34 -13.61 3.28
CA LEU A 97 0.12 -13.06 4.60
C LEU A 97 1.42 -12.39 5.08
N TRP A 98 1.33 -11.11 5.40
CA TRP A 98 2.45 -10.27 5.81
C TRP A 98 2.26 -9.85 7.26
N LYS A 99 3.33 -9.82 8.04
CA LYS A 99 3.29 -9.19 9.37
C LYS A 99 3.44 -7.68 9.19
N CYS A 100 2.52 -6.92 9.76
CA CYS A 100 2.70 -5.48 9.92
C CYS A 100 3.61 -5.29 11.14
N HIS A 101 4.89 -5.02 10.90
CA HIS A 101 5.82 -4.73 11.99
C HIS A 101 5.46 -3.38 12.61
N GLU A 102 5.41 -3.34 13.94
CA GLU A 102 5.41 -2.08 14.68
C GLU A 102 6.81 -1.46 14.49
N SER A 103 6.85 -0.22 14.02
CA SER A 103 8.09 0.54 13.96
C SER A 103 8.52 0.87 15.40
N GLY A 104 9.31 -0.02 16.01
CA GLY A 104 9.94 0.22 17.31
C GLY A 104 10.39 -1.05 18.02
N GLU A 105 11.61 -1.50 17.72
CA GLU A 105 12.62 -1.88 18.72
C GLU A 105 13.96 -2.05 18.00
N ASN A 106 14.70 -0.93 17.96
CA ASN A 106 16.15 -0.82 18.18
C ASN A 106 16.50 0.66 18.35
#